data_AF-A0AAW2Q734-F1
#
_entry.id   AF-A0AAW2Q734-F1
#
_cell.length_a   1.000
_cell.length_b   1.000
_cell.length_c   1.000
_cell.angle_alpha   90.00
_cell.angle_beta   90.00
_cell.angle_gamma   90.00
#
_symmetry.space_group_name_H-M   'P 1'
#
loop_
_entity.id
_entity.type
_entity.pdbx_description
1 polymer ?
#
loop_
_entity_poly.entity_id
_entity_poly.type
_entity_poly.pdbx_seq_one_letter_code
_entity_poly.pdbx_strand_id
1 'polypeptide(L)'
;MAAATVKVAGDGIVEPPRSALIFLGTGCSSALPNLMCLIQPSDPPVTSAPNLYPYRRTKTLITGFSICSSMHVYTTLLWCNTSLLIDYYSAEGKHKYILIDVGKTFWEQVFRWFTFYKIPRIDSVILTHEHADAVLGLDDIRTVQPFSPTNDIDPTPIYLTQDAMKSIAVKFPYLVQKNLKPGQEIRRVAQLDWKIIENDCKKPFVASGLEFVPLPVMHGEDYVCLGFLFGERYKVAYISDISRFPPTTESYISKDGGQQLDLLILDTLYKKGSHNTHFCFPQSLDAVKRICPKRALFVGMTHEFDHHRDNEFLEDWSKRNLDISLFVFRPTVVHVDDLVDALRQFSLYTESLGCVHSSIFRSIHGNMIIWYGAWMKRTHENKQLLSATLLSVLANVASMAILIEHSFFDAYAGESRDGSPAAKFFTGGIVTLSSATLSANETGVSYNSLPIFKDRFHKMDGATAGVCLKSQSMPRIVGLFVWKSLQCCYTYILTSEYRKTVVRYLDGFALDIKYDVFRVVYVSGDSVLNVQFCPQHTVLENEVDKNEVYPVVQEFKDL
;
A
#
# COMPACT_ATOMS: atom_id res chain seq x y z
N MET A 1 -15.59 -30.56 -23.63
CA MET A 1 -16.10 -29.37 -24.34
C MET A 1 -15.83 -28.16 -23.46
N ALA A 2 -15.25 -27.12 -24.06
CA ALA A 2 -14.68 -25.97 -23.39
C ALA A 2 -15.74 -25.09 -22.70
N ALA A 3 -15.39 -24.57 -21.52
CA ALA A 3 -16.00 -23.37 -20.96
C ALA A 3 -14.98 -22.69 -20.03
N ALA A 4 -14.16 -21.82 -20.61
CA ALA A 4 -13.54 -20.72 -19.87
C ALA A 4 -14.68 -19.89 -19.27
N THR A 5 -14.60 -19.58 -17.97
CA THR A 5 -15.72 -18.93 -17.30
C THR A 5 -15.62 -17.43 -17.54
N VAL A 6 -16.48 -16.95 -18.43
CA VAL A 6 -16.91 -15.56 -18.51
C VAL A 6 -17.60 -15.19 -17.19
N LYS A 7 -17.08 -14.20 -16.46
CA LYS A 7 -17.90 -13.48 -15.47
C LYS A 7 -18.94 -12.69 -16.25
N VAL A 8 -20.20 -13.10 -16.14
CA VAL A 8 -21.34 -12.29 -16.61
C VAL A 8 -21.61 -11.26 -15.52
N ALA A 9 -21.07 -10.06 -15.68
CA ALA A 9 -21.62 -8.88 -14.99
C ALA A 9 -23.06 -8.68 -15.49
N GLY A 10 -23.94 -8.16 -14.63
CA GLY A 10 -25.40 -8.14 -14.77
C GLY A 10 -26.02 -7.52 -16.04
N ASP A 11 -25.24 -7.18 -17.06
CA ASP A 11 -25.67 -6.71 -18.36
C ASP A 11 -24.82 -7.35 -19.48
N GLY A 12 -24.93 -8.67 -19.72
CA GLY A 12 -24.62 -9.34 -21.01
C GLY A 12 -23.27 -9.10 -21.73
N ILE A 13 -22.34 -8.34 -21.16
CA ILE A 13 -21.05 -7.97 -21.75
C ILE A 13 -20.02 -8.95 -21.21
N VAL A 14 -19.52 -9.82 -22.09
CA VAL A 14 -18.39 -10.69 -21.82
C VAL A 14 -17.15 -9.81 -21.63
N GLU A 15 -16.66 -9.67 -20.40
CA GLU A 15 -15.38 -8.98 -20.19
C GLU A 15 -14.26 -9.72 -20.95
N PRO A 16 -13.33 -8.99 -21.59
CA PRO A 16 -12.21 -9.61 -22.28
C PRO A 16 -11.37 -10.41 -21.27
N PRO A 17 -10.74 -11.53 -21.70
CA PRO A 17 -9.86 -12.30 -20.83
C PRO A 17 -8.71 -11.42 -20.31
N ARG A 18 -8.41 -11.57 -19.02
CA ARG A 18 -7.45 -10.75 -18.26
C ARG A 18 -6.58 -11.63 -17.40
N SER A 19 -5.41 -11.11 -17.08
CA SER A 19 -4.54 -11.74 -16.10
C SER A 19 -4.99 -11.38 -14.68
N ALA A 20 -4.76 -12.27 -13.72
CA ALA A 20 -5.16 -12.07 -12.34
C ALA A 20 -4.12 -12.62 -11.35
N LEU A 21 -4.06 -11.97 -10.19
CA LEU A 21 -3.31 -12.45 -9.02
C LEU A 21 -4.27 -13.04 -8.00
N ILE A 22 -4.06 -14.30 -7.62
CA ILE A 22 -4.90 -15.04 -6.70
C ILE A 22 -4.04 -15.45 -5.49
N PHE A 23 -4.31 -14.83 -4.34
CA PHE A 23 -3.65 -15.16 -3.08
C PHE A 23 -4.20 -16.48 -2.55
N LEU A 24 -3.42 -17.55 -2.63
CA LEU A 24 -3.81 -18.86 -2.11
C LEU A 24 -3.68 -18.91 -0.59
N GLY A 25 -2.73 -18.16 -0.05
CA GLY A 25 -2.58 -17.94 1.39
C GLY A 25 -1.77 -16.68 1.68
N THR A 26 -1.97 -16.13 2.86
CA THR A 26 -1.34 -14.88 3.33
C THR A 26 -0.82 -15.00 4.77
N GLY A 27 -0.86 -16.21 5.34
CA GLY A 27 -0.46 -16.49 6.72
C GLY A 27 1.01 -16.89 6.83
N CYS A 28 1.55 -16.76 8.04
CA CYS A 28 2.91 -17.20 8.36
C CYS A 28 3.11 -18.73 8.24
N SER A 29 4.33 -19.20 8.54
CA SER A 29 4.70 -20.62 8.47
C SER A 29 3.76 -21.54 9.26
N SER A 30 3.22 -21.12 10.40
CA SER A 30 2.28 -21.95 11.19
C SER A 30 0.85 -21.99 10.65
N ALA A 31 0.53 -21.16 9.65
CA ALA A 31 -0.83 -20.88 9.19
C ALA A 31 -1.74 -20.36 10.32
N LEU A 32 -2.92 -19.85 9.95
CA LEU A 32 -3.97 -19.47 10.90
C LEU A 32 -5.20 -20.35 10.71
N PRO A 33 -5.88 -20.76 11.80
CA PRO A 33 -5.59 -20.41 13.19
C PRO A 33 -4.30 -21.09 13.72
N ASN A 34 -3.56 -20.38 14.59
CA ASN A 34 -2.43 -20.99 15.26
C ASN A 34 -2.96 -22.07 16.21
N LEU A 35 -2.54 -23.32 16.01
CA LEU A 35 -3.06 -24.48 16.75
C LEU A 35 -2.89 -24.35 18.27
N MET A 36 -1.82 -23.70 18.73
CA MET A 36 -1.61 -23.46 20.17
C MET A 36 -2.71 -22.58 20.77
N CYS A 37 -3.24 -21.63 20.00
CA CYS A 37 -4.34 -20.78 20.46
C CYS A 37 -5.67 -21.54 20.61
N LEU A 38 -5.81 -22.71 19.96
CA LEU A 38 -7.02 -23.53 20.03
C LEU A 38 -6.94 -24.56 21.17
N ILE A 39 -5.76 -25.11 21.43
CA ILE A 39 -5.58 -26.20 22.40
C ILE A 39 -5.17 -25.73 23.80
N GLN A 40 -4.64 -24.50 23.94
CA GLN A 40 -4.32 -23.95 25.25
C GLN A 40 -5.60 -23.55 25.99
N PRO A 41 -5.77 -23.95 27.26
CA PRO A 41 -6.87 -23.47 28.07
C PRO A 41 -6.80 -21.94 28.15
N SER A 42 -7.92 -21.27 27.94
CA SER A 42 -8.03 -19.82 28.12
C SER A 42 -7.64 -19.46 29.55
N ASP A 43 -6.67 -18.55 29.72
CA ASP A 43 -6.21 -18.10 31.03
C ASP A 43 -7.40 -17.68 31.91
N PRO A 44 -7.42 -18.04 33.21
CA PRO A 44 -8.43 -17.54 34.13
C PRO A 44 -8.33 -16.01 34.21
N PRO A 45 -9.45 -15.28 34.35
CA PRO A 45 -9.41 -13.83 34.50
C PRO A 45 -8.59 -13.47 35.75
N VAL A 46 -7.44 -12.81 35.55
CA VAL A 46 -6.60 -12.33 36.65
C VAL A 46 -7.36 -11.20 37.36
N THR A 47 -7.77 -11.46 38.61
CA THR A 47 -8.60 -10.55 39.43
C THR A 47 -7.79 -9.55 40.27
N SER A 48 -6.49 -9.35 40.02
CA SER A 48 -5.70 -8.43 40.86
C SER A 48 -4.50 -7.79 40.15
N ALA A 49 -4.74 -6.77 39.33
CA ALA A 49 -3.77 -5.71 39.02
C ALA A 49 -4.46 -4.56 38.25
N PRO A 50 -4.52 -3.32 38.77
CA PRO A 50 -5.24 -2.23 38.09
C PRO A 50 -4.49 -1.59 36.90
N ASN A 51 -3.28 -2.02 36.52
CA ASN A 51 -2.45 -1.27 35.56
C ASN A 51 -1.57 -2.10 34.60
N LEU A 52 -1.90 -3.37 34.36
CA LEU A 52 -1.33 -4.09 33.23
C LEU A 52 -2.46 -4.35 32.23
N TYR A 53 -2.40 -3.73 31.05
CA TYR A 53 -3.29 -4.03 29.94
C TYR A 53 -3.30 -5.56 29.72
N PRO A 54 -4.40 -6.28 30.02
CA PRO A 54 -4.43 -7.69 29.74
C PRO A 54 -4.45 -7.82 28.22
N TYR A 55 -3.39 -8.39 27.67
CA TYR A 55 -3.35 -8.90 26.31
C TYR A 55 -4.45 -9.98 26.25
N ARG A 56 -5.67 -9.58 25.87
CA ARG A 56 -6.76 -10.51 25.57
C ARG A 56 -6.31 -11.35 24.38
N ARG A 57 -5.56 -12.42 24.65
CA ARG A 57 -5.50 -13.57 23.75
C ARG A 57 -6.95 -14.00 23.48
N THR A 58 -7.24 -14.32 22.23
CA THR A 58 -8.40 -15.14 21.87
C THR A 58 -9.77 -14.59 22.26
N LYS A 59 -10.15 -13.40 21.76
CA LYS A 59 -11.59 -13.11 21.51
C LYS A 59 -11.96 -13.07 20.03
N THR A 60 -11.05 -12.70 19.12
CA THR A 60 -11.37 -12.65 17.68
C THR A 60 -11.49 -14.02 17.02
N LEU A 61 -10.79 -15.05 17.52
CA LEU A 61 -10.79 -16.39 16.91
C LEU A 61 -11.94 -17.30 17.38
N ILE A 62 -12.48 -17.10 18.57
CA ILE A 62 -13.48 -18.02 19.16
C ILE A 62 -14.92 -17.53 18.95
N THR A 63 -15.16 -16.22 18.77
CA THR A 63 -16.51 -15.72 18.47
C THR A 63 -17.04 -16.18 17.12
N GLY A 64 -16.17 -16.60 16.18
CA GLY A 64 -16.57 -17.22 14.91
C GLY A 64 -16.92 -18.71 15.00
N PHE A 65 -16.56 -19.40 16.08
CA PHE A 65 -16.87 -20.83 16.27
C PHE A 65 -18.22 -21.07 16.96
N SER A 66 -18.81 -20.03 17.56
CA SER A 66 -20.13 -20.11 18.17
C SER A 66 -21.23 -20.06 17.11
N ILE A 67 -21.59 -21.23 16.58
CA ILE A 67 -22.87 -21.56 15.93
C ILE A 67 -23.48 -20.36 15.16
N CYS A 68 -22.82 -19.93 14.09
CA CYS A 68 -23.42 -19.05 13.11
C CYS A 68 -23.45 -19.82 11.79
N SER A 69 -24.65 -20.10 11.28
CA SER A 69 -24.94 -20.96 10.12
C SER A 69 -24.44 -20.41 8.78
N SER A 70 -23.59 -19.37 8.78
CA SER A 70 -23.06 -18.77 7.57
C SER A 70 -21.62 -19.20 7.33
N MET A 71 -21.39 -19.89 6.21
CA MET A 71 -20.09 -20.34 5.71
C MET A 71 -19.08 -19.19 5.47
N HIS A 72 -19.52 -17.94 5.59
CA HIS A 72 -18.78 -16.73 5.22
C HIS A 72 -17.74 -16.29 6.26
N VAL A 73 -18.01 -16.44 7.56
CA VAL A 73 -17.07 -16.04 8.64
C VAL A 73 -15.84 -16.96 8.73
N TYR A 74 -15.95 -18.20 8.24
CA TYR A 74 -14.85 -19.16 8.21
C TYR A 74 -13.71 -18.78 7.25
N THR A 75 -13.98 -17.94 6.25
CA THR A 75 -13.02 -17.64 5.17
C THR A 75 -12.01 -16.56 5.52
N THR A 76 -12.36 -15.60 6.39
CA THR A 76 -11.50 -14.46 6.76
C THR A 76 -10.47 -14.80 7.83
N LEU A 77 -10.68 -15.87 8.61
CA LEU A 77 -9.84 -16.27 9.75
C LEU A 77 -8.91 -17.48 9.47
N LEU A 78 -9.09 -18.17 8.35
CA LEU A 78 -8.28 -19.33 7.94
C LEU A 78 -7.26 -18.90 6.88
N TRP A 79 -6.04 -18.58 7.31
CA TRP A 79 -4.95 -18.18 6.42
C TRP A 79 -3.99 -19.34 6.22
N CYS A 80 -4.01 -19.93 5.02
CA CYS A 80 -3.00 -20.87 4.56
C CYS A 80 -1.62 -20.20 4.48
N ASN A 81 -0.56 -21.01 4.33
CA ASN A 81 0.79 -20.50 4.13
C ASN A 81 0.85 -19.58 2.90
N THR A 82 1.67 -18.54 3.00
CA THR A 82 1.89 -17.57 1.92
C THR A 82 2.18 -18.28 0.59
N SER A 83 1.34 -18.01 -0.42
CA SER A 83 1.49 -18.54 -1.77
C SER A 83 0.63 -17.72 -2.74
N LEU A 84 1.13 -17.51 -3.95
CA LEU A 84 0.51 -16.68 -4.97
C LEU A 84 0.35 -17.48 -6.26
N LEU A 85 -0.88 -17.53 -6.78
CA LEU A 85 -1.13 -18.03 -8.13
C LEU A 85 -1.33 -16.86 -9.08
N ILE A 86 -0.59 -16.89 -10.19
CA ILE A 86 -0.71 -15.94 -11.30
C ILE A 86 -1.49 -16.66 -12.40
N ASP A 87 -2.71 -16.19 -12.67
CA ASP A 87 -3.46 -16.54 -13.88
C ASP A 87 -3.02 -15.57 -14.98
N TYR A 88 -2.07 -15.98 -15.80
CA TYR A 88 -1.48 -15.16 -16.86
C TYR A 88 -2.18 -15.41 -18.19
N TYR A 89 -2.84 -14.40 -18.73
CA TYR A 89 -3.37 -14.45 -20.10
C TYR A 89 -2.27 -14.09 -21.10
N SER A 90 -1.73 -15.10 -21.77
CA SER A 90 -0.58 -14.93 -22.66
C SER A 90 -0.96 -14.28 -23.99
N ALA A 91 0.05 -13.74 -24.70
CA ALA A 91 -0.10 -13.21 -26.06
C ALA A 91 -0.66 -14.24 -27.08
N GLU A 92 -0.57 -15.53 -26.78
CA GLU A 92 -1.16 -16.62 -27.59
C GLU A 92 -2.68 -16.79 -27.36
N GLY A 93 -3.28 -15.96 -26.51
CA GLY A 93 -4.70 -15.98 -26.20
C GLY A 93 -5.12 -17.11 -25.26
N LYS A 94 -4.21 -17.63 -24.43
CA LYS A 94 -4.45 -18.75 -23.51
C LYS A 94 -4.05 -18.41 -22.08
N HIS A 95 -4.81 -18.91 -21.13
CA HIS A 95 -4.49 -18.84 -19.70
C HIS A 95 -3.35 -19.81 -19.34
N LYS A 96 -2.40 -19.29 -18.56
CA LYS A 96 -1.25 -19.99 -18.00
C LYS A 96 -1.24 -19.77 -16.48
N TYR A 97 -1.18 -20.86 -15.73
CA TYR A 97 -1.27 -20.84 -14.27
C TYR A 97 0.11 -21.05 -13.66
N ILE A 98 0.70 -19.99 -13.13
CA ILE A 98 2.05 -19.97 -12.56
C ILE A 98 1.92 -19.84 -11.04
N LEU A 99 2.42 -20.83 -10.30
CA LEU A 99 2.36 -20.84 -8.84
C LEU A 99 3.67 -20.38 -8.23
N ILE A 100 3.63 -19.47 -7.25
CA ILE A 100 4.76 -19.13 -6.40
C ILE A 100 4.56 -19.80 -5.03
N ASP A 101 5.49 -20.68 -4.69
CA ASP A 101 5.53 -21.55 -3.50
C ASP A 101 4.38 -22.56 -3.38
N VAL A 102 4.71 -23.73 -2.83
CA VAL A 102 3.83 -24.90 -2.67
C VAL A 102 4.00 -25.44 -1.26
N GLY A 103 3.46 -24.71 -0.28
CA GLY A 103 3.57 -25.02 1.14
C GLY A 103 2.78 -26.25 1.60
N LYS A 104 2.93 -26.61 2.88
CA LYS A 104 2.18 -27.71 3.54
C LYS A 104 0.65 -27.55 3.55
N THR A 105 0.14 -26.35 3.26
CA THR A 105 -1.30 -26.09 3.17
C THR A 105 -1.83 -26.14 1.73
N PHE A 106 -1.02 -26.55 0.75
CA PHE A 106 -1.37 -26.55 -0.67
C PHE A 106 -2.63 -27.36 -0.99
N TRP A 107 -2.83 -28.53 -0.40
CA TRP A 107 -4.04 -29.33 -0.61
C TRP A 107 -5.32 -28.54 -0.30
N GLU A 108 -5.34 -27.82 0.83
CA GLU A 108 -6.46 -26.96 1.24
C GLU A 108 -6.61 -25.78 0.27
N GLN A 109 -5.50 -25.19 -0.19
CA GLN A 109 -5.50 -24.10 -1.17
C GLN A 109 -6.12 -24.53 -2.51
N VAL A 110 -5.79 -25.73 -2.99
CA VAL A 110 -6.40 -26.31 -4.20
C VAL A 110 -7.90 -26.50 -3.97
N PHE A 111 -8.28 -27.17 -2.87
CA PHE A 111 -9.67 -27.43 -2.58
C PHE A 111 -10.52 -26.15 -2.53
N ARG A 112 -10.01 -25.09 -1.88
CA ARG A 112 -10.73 -23.82 -1.72
C ARG A 112 -10.72 -22.95 -2.97
N TRP A 113 -9.55 -22.74 -3.57
CA TRP A 113 -9.37 -21.70 -4.57
C TRP A 113 -9.42 -22.23 -6.01
N PHE A 114 -8.87 -23.41 -6.28
CA PHE A 114 -8.86 -23.95 -7.64
C PHE A 114 -10.26 -24.33 -8.07
N THR A 115 -11.08 -24.86 -7.16
CA THR A 115 -12.49 -25.15 -7.42
C THR A 115 -13.30 -23.87 -7.64
N PHE A 116 -13.07 -22.84 -6.82
CA PHE A 116 -13.78 -21.56 -6.88
C PHE A 116 -13.47 -20.78 -8.17
N TYR A 117 -12.19 -20.62 -8.50
CA TYR A 117 -11.74 -19.92 -9.71
C TYR A 117 -11.70 -20.83 -10.95
N LYS A 118 -12.05 -22.11 -10.80
CA LYS A 118 -12.04 -23.13 -11.85
C LYS A 118 -10.68 -23.26 -12.55
N ILE A 119 -9.61 -23.22 -11.76
CA ILE A 119 -8.24 -23.42 -12.22
C ILE A 119 -8.05 -24.91 -12.55
N PRO A 120 -7.77 -25.26 -13.81
CA PRO A 120 -7.79 -26.66 -14.24
C PRO A 120 -6.47 -27.38 -13.99
N ARG A 121 -5.36 -26.66 -13.82
CA ARG A 121 -4.00 -27.21 -13.72
C ARG A 121 -3.01 -26.15 -13.25
N ILE A 122 -1.76 -26.56 -13.06
CA ILE A 122 -0.59 -25.67 -12.93
C ILE A 122 0.32 -25.90 -14.14
N ASP A 123 0.75 -24.81 -14.79
CA ASP A 123 1.66 -24.86 -15.93
C ASP A 123 3.14 -24.76 -15.50
N SER A 124 3.44 -24.03 -14.42
CA SER A 124 4.79 -23.96 -13.84
C SER A 124 4.76 -23.51 -12.37
N VAL A 125 5.81 -23.84 -11.61
CA VAL A 125 5.98 -23.41 -10.21
C VAL A 125 7.31 -22.67 -10.06
N ILE A 126 7.32 -21.62 -9.24
CA ILE A 126 8.51 -20.89 -8.83
C ILE A 126 8.62 -21.00 -7.32
N LEU A 127 9.80 -21.39 -6.81
CA LEU A 127 10.06 -21.46 -5.37
C LEU A 127 10.90 -20.27 -4.93
N THR A 128 10.44 -19.56 -3.91
CA THR A 128 11.17 -18.45 -3.27
C THR A 128 12.37 -18.99 -2.49
N HIS A 129 12.18 -20.10 -1.77
CA HIS A 129 13.17 -20.75 -0.92
C HIS A 129 12.74 -22.17 -0.50
N GLU A 130 13.57 -22.87 0.28
CA GLU A 130 13.34 -24.29 0.62
C GLU A 130 12.65 -24.57 1.97
N HIS A 131 12.14 -23.58 2.69
CA HIS A 131 11.50 -23.84 3.99
C HIS A 131 10.18 -24.60 3.82
N ALA A 132 9.77 -25.26 4.90
CA ALA A 132 8.67 -26.22 4.89
C ALA A 132 7.33 -25.62 4.42
N ASP A 133 7.06 -24.39 4.82
CA ASP A 133 5.89 -23.62 4.43
C ASP A 133 5.91 -23.12 2.98
N ALA A 134 7.04 -23.24 2.28
CA ALA A 134 7.16 -22.97 0.85
C ALA A 134 7.21 -24.24 -0.02
N VAL A 135 7.56 -25.42 0.53
CA VAL A 135 7.85 -26.61 -0.32
C VAL A 135 7.18 -27.92 0.09
N LEU A 136 6.54 -28.02 1.27
CA LEU A 136 6.02 -29.33 1.72
C LEU A 136 4.79 -29.84 0.96
N GLY A 137 4.17 -29.02 0.10
CA GLY A 137 3.10 -29.43 -0.80
C GLY A 137 3.56 -29.93 -2.16
N LEU A 138 4.88 -30.03 -2.41
CA LEU A 138 5.41 -30.45 -3.72
C LEU A 138 4.92 -31.83 -4.18
N ASP A 139 4.67 -32.77 -3.26
CA ASP A 139 4.14 -34.10 -3.63
C ASP A 139 2.72 -34.01 -4.19
N ASP A 140 1.91 -33.07 -3.68
CA ASP A 140 0.51 -32.87 -4.07
C ASP A 140 0.38 -32.24 -5.46
N ILE A 141 1.44 -31.69 -6.05
CA ILE A 141 1.43 -31.12 -7.43
C ILE A 141 0.90 -32.12 -8.44
N ARG A 142 1.16 -33.43 -8.25
CA ARG A 142 0.63 -34.52 -9.09
C ARG A 142 -0.88 -34.42 -9.34
N THR A 143 -1.64 -33.84 -8.41
CA THR A 143 -3.10 -33.74 -8.49
C THR A 143 -3.58 -32.66 -9.45
N VAL A 144 -2.71 -31.70 -9.78
CA VAL A 144 -3.01 -30.55 -10.65
C VAL A 144 -2.13 -30.54 -11.91
N GLN A 145 -1.40 -31.62 -12.19
CA GLN A 145 -0.78 -31.84 -13.49
C GLN A 145 -1.85 -32.29 -14.51
N PRO A 146 -1.64 -32.04 -15.82
CA PRO A 146 -2.50 -32.62 -16.85
C PRO A 146 -2.62 -34.14 -16.70
N PHE A 147 -3.84 -34.67 -16.73
CA PHE A 147 -4.07 -36.11 -16.62
C PHE A 147 -3.69 -36.82 -17.93
N SER A 148 -2.86 -37.88 -17.83
CA SER A 148 -2.56 -38.79 -18.93
C SER A 148 -2.84 -40.24 -18.51
N PRO A 149 -3.66 -41.02 -19.25
CA PRO A 149 -3.92 -42.43 -18.96
C PRO A 149 -2.66 -43.31 -19.01
N THR A 150 -1.66 -42.92 -19.81
CA THR A 150 -0.40 -43.65 -19.99
C THR A 150 0.70 -43.15 -19.06
N ASN A 151 0.43 -42.13 -18.25
CA ASN A 151 1.40 -41.42 -17.41
C ASN A 151 2.52 -40.71 -18.22
N ASP A 152 2.32 -40.52 -19.53
CA ASP A 152 3.11 -39.63 -20.37
C ASP A 152 2.63 -38.19 -20.15
N ILE A 153 2.99 -37.62 -19.00
CA ILE A 153 2.70 -36.24 -18.65
C ILE A 153 3.99 -35.45 -18.84
N ASP A 154 3.90 -34.33 -19.56
CA ASP A 154 5.02 -33.38 -19.63
C ASP A 154 5.36 -32.93 -18.20
N PRO A 155 6.61 -33.14 -17.74
CA PRO A 155 6.99 -32.77 -16.38
C PRO A 155 6.75 -31.28 -16.13
N THR A 156 6.17 -30.94 -14.98
CA THR A 156 5.90 -29.54 -14.61
C THR A 156 7.22 -28.83 -14.30
N PRO A 157 7.55 -27.71 -14.98
CA PRO A 157 8.74 -26.95 -14.68
C PRO A 157 8.67 -26.32 -13.28
N ILE A 158 9.72 -26.53 -12.48
CA ILE A 158 9.91 -25.96 -11.16
C ILE A 158 11.18 -25.10 -11.17
N TYR A 159 11.02 -23.79 -10.99
CA TYR A 159 12.11 -22.82 -10.99
C TYR A 159 12.58 -22.57 -9.55
N LEU A 160 13.86 -22.77 -9.29
CA LEU A 160 14.45 -22.63 -7.96
C LEU A 160 15.96 -22.36 -8.03
N THR A 161 16.53 -21.87 -6.93
CA THR A 161 17.97 -21.63 -6.85
C THR A 161 18.75 -22.93 -6.72
N GLN A 162 20.04 -22.89 -7.02
CA GLN A 162 20.90 -24.07 -6.86
C GLN A 162 20.99 -24.56 -5.40
N ASP A 163 20.92 -23.65 -4.42
CA ASP A 163 20.97 -24.02 -3.00
C ASP A 163 19.65 -24.62 -2.52
N ALA A 164 18.52 -24.05 -2.96
CA ALA A 164 17.20 -24.65 -2.75
C ALA A 164 17.16 -26.06 -3.35
N MET A 165 17.67 -26.26 -4.56
CA MET A 165 17.74 -27.58 -5.21
C MET A 165 18.54 -28.60 -4.40
N LYS A 166 19.68 -28.21 -3.80
CA LYS A 166 20.46 -29.12 -2.93
C LYS A 166 19.63 -29.57 -1.73
N SER A 167 18.87 -28.66 -1.11
CA SER A 167 18.01 -28.98 0.03
C SER A 167 16.82 -29.86 -0.38
N ILE A 168 16.19 -29.56 -1.51
CA ILE A 168 15.07 -30.33 -2.07
C ILE A 168 15.50 -31.76 -2.40
N ALA A 169 16.70 -31.96 -2.96
CA ALA A 169 17.21 -33.30 -3.25
C ALA A 169 17.36 -34.18 -1.99
N VAL A 170 17.59 -33.57 -0.83
CA VAL A 170 17.66 -34.27 0.46
C VAL A 170 16.27 -34.52 1.03
N LYS A 171 15.36 -33.53 0.97
CA LYS A 171 13.99 -33.61 1.51
C LYS A 171 13.08 -34.53 0.69
N PHE A 172 13.19 -34.48 -0.63
CA PHE A 172 12.35 -35.19 -1.59
C PHE A 172 13.17 -35.97 -2.63
N PRO A 173 14.00 -36.94 -2.20
CA PRO A 173 14.89 -37.68 -3.11
C PRO A 173 14.14 -38.53 -4.15
N TYR A 174 12.82 -38.70 -3.99
CA TYR A 174 11.95 -39.40 -4.93
C TYR A 174 11.33 -38.48 -5.99
N LEU A 175 11.30 -37.16 -5.77
CA LEU A 175 10.83 -36.16 -6.75
C LEU A 175 11.98 -35.67 -7.65
N VAL A 176 13.23 -35.86 -7.23
CA VAL A 176 14.39 -35.61 -8.07
C VAL A 176 14.62 -36.81 -8.98
N GLN A 177 14.46 -36.60 -10.29
CA GLN A 177 14.64 -37.66 -11.29
C GLN A 177 16.05 -38.27 -11.14
N LYS A 178 16.09 -39.59 -10.95
CA LYS A 178 17.31 -40.40 -11.05
C LYS A 178 17.28 -41.09 -12.41
N ASN A 179 18.46 -41.26 -13.03
CA ASN A 179 18.58 -42.08 -14.24
C ASN A 179 17.90 -43.43 -14.00
N LEU A 180 16.79 -43.68 -14.72
CA LEU A 180 16.07 -44.94 -14.64
C LEU A 180 17.01 -46.05 -15.10
N LYS A 181 17.16 -47.11 -14.30
CA LYS A 181 17.87 -48.30 -14.77
C LYS A 181 17.05 -48.96 -15.88
N PRO A 182 17.69 -49.59 -16.88
CA PRO A 182 16.97 -50.37 -17.89
C PRO A 182 16.02 -51.37 -17.23
N GLY A 183 14.74 -51.32 -17.56
CA GLY A 183 13.69 -52.20 -17.01
C GLY A 183 13.03 -51.72 -15.70
N GLN A 184 13.35 -50.53 -15.20
CA GLN A 184 12.70 -49.97 -14.02
C GLN A 184 11.40 -49.24 -14.40
N GLU A 185 10.27 -49.65 -13.82
CA GLU A 185 8.99 -48.97 -14.04
C GLU A 185 9.02 -47.52 -13.53
N ILE A 186 8.41 -46.61 -14.29
CA ILE A 186 8.23 -45.21 -13.89
C ILE A 186 7.34 -45.19 -12.64
N ARG A 187 7.87 -44.69 -11.53
CA ARG A 187 7.09 -44.50 -10.30
C ARG A 187 5.99 -43.45 -10.54
N ARG A 188 4.78 -43.72 -10.05
CA ARG A 188 3.64 -42.79 -10.10
C ARG A 188 3.77 -41.68 -9.05
N VAL A 189 4.80 -40.85 -9.20
CA VAL A 189 5.05 -39.63 -8.40
C VAL A 189 4.90 -38.40 -9.31
N ALA A 190 4.83 -37.20 -8.72
CA ALA A 190 4.79 -35.96 -9.49
C ALA A 190 5.97 -35.91 -10.47
N GLN A 191 5.68 -35.62 -11.74
CA GLN A 191 6.71 -35.50 -12.78
C GLN A 191 7.18 -34.05 -12.80
N LEU A 192 8.37 -33.78 -12.27
CA LEU A 192 8.89 -32.42 -12.10
C LEU A 192 10.17 -32.22 -12.95
N ASP A 193 10.26 -31.06 -13.60
CA ASP A 193 11.44 -30.63 -14.35
C ASP A 193 12.10 -29.45 -13.63
N TRP A 194 13.23 -29.73 -12.98
CA TRP A 194 13.93 -28.77 -12.11
C TRP A 194 14.76 -27.78 -12.94
N LYS A 195 14.41 -26.51 -12.88
CA LYS A 195 15.06 -25.39 -13.59
C LYS A 195 15.83 -24.51 -12.60
N ILE A 196 17.15 -24.48 -12.72
CA ILE A 196 17.99 -23.62 -11.89
C ILE A 196 17.89 -22.18 -12.37
N ILE A 197 17.53 -21.28 -11.45
CA ILE A 197 17.57 -19.83 -11.65
C ILE A 197 18.69 -19.20 -10.81
N GLU A 198 19.18 -18.05 -11.25
CA GLU A 198 20.25 -17.33 -10.57
C GLU A 198 19.72 -16.30 -9.58
N ASN A 199 20.46 -16.07 -8.49
CA ASN A 199 20.13 -15.09 -7.47
C ASN A 199 20.65 -13.69 -7.88
N ASP A 200 20.20 -13.17 -9.02
CA ASP A 200 20.65 -11.89 -9.57
C ASP A 200 19.53 -11.15 -10.30
N CYS A 201 19.27 -9.89 -9.94
CA CYS A 201 18.30 -9.01 -10.59
C CYS A 201 18.60 -8.76 -12.09
N LYS A 202 19.81 -9.08 -12.56
CA LYS A 202 20.21 -8.93 -13.97
C LYS A 202 20.01 -10.19 -14.80
N LYS A 203 19.52 -11.26 -14.20
CA LYS A 203 19.35 -12.56 -14.87
C LYS A 203 17.89 -13.00 -14.82
N PRO A 204 17.03 -12.36 -15.64
CA PRO A 204 15.63 -12.75 -15.74
C PRO A 204 15.50 -14.15 -16.32
N PHE A 205 14.36 -14.79 -16.04
CA PHE A 205 13.97 -16.07 -16.61
C PHE A 205 12.50 -16.02 -17.03
N VAL A 206 12.09 -16.95 -17.89
CA VAL A 206 10.71 -17.03 -18.39
C VAL A 206 10.06 -18.30 -17.84
N ALA A 207 8.90 -18.13 -17.19
CA ALA A 207 8.05 -19.21 -16.73
C ALA A 207 6.68 -19.10 -17.43
N SER A 208 6.30 -20.13 -18.17
CA SER A 208 5.02 -20.19 -18.90
C SER A 208 4.70 -18.94 -19.77
N GLY A 209 5.74 -18.31 -20.33
CA GLY A 209 5.63 -17.14 -21.20
C GLY A 209 5.69 -15.78 -20.49
N LEU A 210 5.68 -15.76 -19.15
CA LEU A 210 5.86 -14.53 -18.36
C LEU A 210 7.32 -14.41 -17.91
N GLU A 211 7.92 -13.23 -18.11
CA GLU A 211 9.27 -12.92 -17.63
C GLU A 211 9.25 -12.56 -16.13
N PHE A 212 10.19 -13.13 -15.39
CA PHE A 212 10.43 -12.88 -13.98
C PHE A 212 11.87 -12.42 -13.77
N VAL A 213 12.03 -11.39 -12.95
CA VAL A 213 13.32 -10.94 -12.43
C VAL A 213 13.46 -11.42 -10.99
N PRO A 214 14.45 -12.27 -10.67
CA PRO A 214 14.77 -12.65 -9.30
C PRO A 214 15.16 -11.43 -8.46
N LEU A 215 14.63 -11.32 -7.24
CA LEU A 215 14.97 -10.27 -6.28
C LEU A 215 15.61 -10.91 -5.03
N PRO A 216 16.94 -11.02 -4.95
CA PRO A 216 17.60 -11.57 -3.76
C PRO A 216 17.33 -10.70 -2.53
N VAL A 217 16.82 -11.29 -1.46
CA VAL A 217 16.56 -10.61 -0.18
C VAL A 217 17.09 -11.43 0.98
N MET A 218 17.44 -10.76 2.08
CA MET A 218 17.90 -11.46 3.28
C MET A 218 16.69 -12.01 4.04
N HIS A 219 16.76 -13.25 4.50
CA HIS A 219 15.79 -13.89 5.39
C HIS A 219 16.52 -14.52 6.58
N GLY A 220 17.01 -13.64 7.47
CA GLY A 220 18.03 -13.95 8.47
C GLY A 220 19.31 -13.14 8.23
N GLU A 221 20.38 -13.44 8.97
CA GLU A 221 21.68 -12.77 8.79
C GLU A 221 22.44 -13.31 7.58
N ASP A 222 22.47 -14.64 7.41
CA ASP A 222 23.32 -15.34 6.42
C ASP A 222 22.52 -16.18 5.43
N TYR A 223 21.24 -15.85 5.24
CA TYR A 223 20.35 -16.63 4.38
C TYR A 223 19.65 -15.72 3.38
N VAL A 224 19.71 -16.10 2.11
CA VAL A 224 19.11 -15.39 0.99
C VAL A 224 17.93 -16.20 0.47
N CYS A 225 16.77 -15.57 0.39
CA CYS A 225 15.64 -16.08 -0.37
C CYS A 225 15.37 -15.15 -1.56
N LEU A 226 14.45 -15.56 -2.44
CA LEU A 226 14.05 -14.78 -3.59
C LEU A 226 12.66 -14.19 -3.41
N GLY A 227 12.55 -12.88 -3.63
CA GLY A 227 11.34 -12.30 -4.20
C GLY A 227 11.38 -12.31 -5.73
N PHE A 228 10.31 -11.85 -6.37
CA PHE A 228 10.21 -11.77 -7.82
C PHE A 228 9.55 -10.48 -8.27
N LEU A 229 10.16 -9.80 -9.24
CA LEU A 229 9.54 -8.72 -10.00
C LEU A 229 9.05 -9.28 -11.34
N PHE A 230 7.81 -8.97 -11.70
CA PHE A 230 7.23 -9.40 -12.97
C PHE A 230 6.19 -8.40 -13.48
N GLY A 231 5.72 -8.64 -14.70
CA GLY A 231 4.77 -7.82 -15.42
C GLY A 231 5.43 -6.77 -16.32
N GLU A 232 4.78 -6.45 -17.43
CA GLU A 232 5.23 -5.47 -18.41
C GLU A 232 4.58 -4.10 -18.18
N ARG A 233 3.24 -4.06 -18.15
CA ARG A 233 2.46 -2.82 -17.96
C ARG A 233 2.20 -2.51 -16.50
N TYR A 234 1.92 -3.56 -15.71
CA TYR A 234 1.72 -3.44 -14.27
C TYR A 234 2.87 -4.15 -13.55
N LYS A 235 3.81 -3.37 -13.03
CA LYS A 235 5.00 -3.89 -12.37
C LYS A 235 4.65 -4.37 -10.95
N VAL A 236 4.79 -5.67 -10.72
CA VAL A 236 4.48 -6.33 -9.45
C VAL A 236 5.74 -6.92 -8.84
N ALA A 237 6.06 -6.54 -7.60
CA ALA A 237 7.10 -7.17 -6.80
C ALA A 237 6.46 -8.03 -5.70
N TYR A 238 6.80 -9.31 -5.63
CA TYR A 238 6.34 -10.26 -4.62
C TYR A 238 7.51 -10.73 -3.75
N ILE A 239 7.44 -10.46 -2.44
CA ILE A 239 8.51 -10.73 -1.47
C ILE A 239 7.86 -11.24 -0.17
N SER A 240 7.78 -12.57 -0.01
CA SER A 240 7.02 -13.21 1.07
C SER A 240 7.76 -13.34 2.40
N ASP A 241 9.09 -13.41 2.36
CA ASP A 241 9.94 -13.68 3.52
C ASP A 241 11.16 -12.76 3.45
N ILE A 242 11.31 -11.83 4.40
CA ILE A 242 12.44 -10.88 4.34
C ILE A 242 12.76 -10.30 5.72
N SER A 243 14.03 -10.32 6.13
CA SER A 243 14.55 -9.58 7.28
C SER A 243 15.22 -8.26 6.90
N ARG A 244 15.74 -8.16 5.66
CA ARG A 244 16.44 -6.96 5.16
C ARG A 244 16.55 -6.98 3.64
N PHE A 245 16.42 -5.80 3.03
CA PHE A 245 16.78 -5.60 1.63
C PHE A 245 18.30 -5.38 1.46
N PRO A 246 18.97 -6.14 0.57
CA PRO A 246 20.26 -5.72 0.04
C PRO A 246 20.12 -4.39 -0.72
N PRO A 247 21.13 -3.48 -0.67
CA PRO A 247 21.06 -2.19 -1.36
C PRO A 247 20.82 -2.32 -2.88
N THR A 248 21.35 -3.38 -3.49
CA THR A 248 21.17 -3.68 -4.92
C THR A 248 19.71 -3.96 -5.25
N THR A 249 19.05 -4.81 -4.46
CA THR A 249 17.66 -5.21 -4.67
C THR A 249 16.71 -4.05 -4.36
N GLU A 250 16.94 -3.33 -3.25
CA GLU A 250 16.12 -2.17 -2.90
C GLU A 250 16.20 -1.09 -3.98
N SER A 251 17.41 -0.74 -4.44
CA SER A 251 17.59 0.24 -5.50
C SER A 251 16.84 -0.19 -6.78
N TYR A 252 16.94 -1.46 -7.16
CA TYR A 252 16.31 -2.01 -8.35
C TYR A 252 14.78 -1.84 -8.38
N ILE A 253 14.12 -2.04 -7.24
CA ILE A 253 12.65 -1.95 -7.13
C ILE A 253 12.17 -0.60 -6.61
N SER A 254 13.07 0.26 -6.16
CA SER A 254 12.74 1.61 -5.73
C SER A 254 12.36 2.46 -6.93
N LYS A 255 11.50 3.44 -6.69
CA LYS A 255 11.15 4.47 -7.68
C LYS A 255 12.37 5.18 -8.28
N ASP A 256 13.39 5.43 -7.46
CA ASP A 256 14.62 6.13 -7.85
C ASP A 256 15.51 5.22 -8.76
N GLY A 257 15.30 3.90 -8.73
CA GLY A 257 15.91 2.93 -9.64
C GLY A 257 15.35 2.93 -11.06
N GLY A 258 14.41 3.83 -11.37
CA GLY A 258 13.84 4.01 -12.71
C GLY A 258 12.62 3.15 -13.01
N GLN A 259 12.10 2.41 -12.03
CA GLN A 259 10.88 1.60 -12.17
C GLN A 259 9.87 1.93 -11.06
N GLN A 260 8.72 2.48 -11.43
CA GLN A 260 7.60 2.64 -10.51
C GLN A 260 6.88 1.30 -10.36
N LEU A 261 6.87 0.74 -9.16
CA LEU A 261 6.03 -0.42 -8.86
C LEU A 261 4.55 -0.03 -8.80
N ASP A 262 3.70 -0.79 -9.48
CA ASP A 262 2.25 -0.71 -9.35
C ASP A 262 1.76 -1.45 -8.10
N LEU A 263 2.39 -2.58 -7.80
CA LEU A 263 2.06 -3.39 -6.63
C LEU A 263 3.32 -3.96 -5.96
N LEU A 264 3.44 -3.74 -4.65
CA LEU A 264 4.39 -4.42 -3.79
C LEU A 264 3.64 -5.34 -2.84
N ILE A 265 3.93 -6.64 -2.88
CA ILE A 265 3.46 -7.63 -1.92
C ILE A 265 4.64 -7.96 -1.00
N LEU A 266 4.51 -7.67 0.29
CA LEU A 266 5.63 -7.68 1.24
C LEU A 266 5.31 -8.44 2.53
N ASP A 267 6.30 -9.17 3.05
CA ASP A 267 6.28 -9.81 4.37
C ASP A 267 5.96 -8.83 5.51
N THR A 268 5.13 -9.25 6.46
CA THR A 268 5.00 -8.67 7.80
C THR A 268 4.54 -9.71 8.82
N LEU A 269 5.50 -10.28 9.57
CA LEU A 269 5.22 -11.40 10.48
C LEU A 269 4.47 -10.99 11.76
N TYR A 270 5.05 -10.07 12.52
CA TYR A 270 4.50 -9.60 13.80
C TYR A 270 4.09 -8.14 13.74
N LYS A 271 3.09 -7.78 14.55
CA LYS A 271 2.54 -6.43 14.58
C LYS A 271 3.46 -5.43 15.27
N LYS A 272 4.33 -5.92 16.16
CA LYS A 272 5.24 -5.10 16.97
C LYS A 272 6.65 -5.67 16.97
N GLY A 273 7.60 -4.81 17.35
CA GLY A 273 9.00 -5.19 17.53
C GLY A 273 9.74 -5.38 16.21
N SER A 274 10.79 -6.19 16.27
CA SER A 274 11.63 -6.62 15.15
C SER A 274 11.88 -8.11 15.25
N HIS A 275 11.97 -8.80 14.13
CA HIS A 275 12.30 -10.22 14.07
C HIS A 275 13.59 -10.43 13.28
N ASN A 276 14.32 -11.50 13.60
CA ASN A 276 15.65 -11.73 13.00
C ASN A 276 15.54 -12.22 11.54
N THR A 277 14.46 -12.92 11.20
CA THR A 277 14.28 -13.52 9.87
C THR A 277 13.17 -12.87 9.05
N HIS A 278 12.30 -12.07 9.66
CA HIS A 278 11.16 -11.47 8.99
C HIS A 278 11.05 -9.98 9.33
N PHE A 279 10.37 -9.25 8.48
CA PHE A 279 9.95 -7.91 8.78
C PHE A 279 8.79 -7.99 9.76
N CYS A 280 8.83 -7.15 10.77
CA CYS A 280 7.64 -6.78 11.51
C CYS A 280 6.96 -5.59 10.85
N PHE A 281 5.74 -5.30 11.28
CA PHE A 281 4.91 -4.25 10.70
C PHE A 281 5.60 -2.88 10.58
N PRO A 282 6.33 -2.38 11.60
CA PRO A 282 7.05 -1.10 11.46
C PRO A 282 8.11 -1.11 10.35
N GLN A 283 8.87 -2.21 10.22
CA GLN A 283 9.91 -2.35 9.19
C GLN A 283 9.28 -2.41 7.79
N SER A 284 8.15 -3.10 7.67
CA SER A 284 7.38 -3.21 6.43
C SER A 284 6.86 -1.84 5.98
N LEU A 285 6.30 -1.06 6.91
CA LEU A 285 5.84 0.30 6.64
C LEU A 285 7.00 1.23 6.25
N ASP A 286 8.17 1.10 6.89
CA ASP A 286 9.36 1.87 6.52
C ASP A 286 9.92 1.46 5.15
N ALA A 287 9.86 0.18 4.79
CA ALA A 287 10.18 -0.27 3.44
C ALA A 287 9.23 0.32 2.39
N VAL A 288 7.92 0.34 2.66
CA VAL A 288 6.92 0.96 1.76
C VAL A 288 7.23 2.45 1.55
N LYS A 289 7.64 3.19 2.59
CA LYS A 289 8.06 4.60 2.45
C LYS A 289 9.29 4.77 1.55
N ARG A 290 10.27 3.87 1.65
CA ARG A 290 11.51 3.95 0.88
C ARG A 290 11.31 3.54 -0.58
N ILE A 291 10.53 2.48 -0.82
CA ILE A 291 10.27 1.92 -2.16
C ILE A 291 9.23 2.76 -2.93
N CYS A 292 8.24 3.36 -2.24
CA CYS A 292 7.16 4.16 -2.82
C CYS A 292 6.34 3.45 -3.92
N PRO A 293 5.79 2.23 -3.69
CA PRO A 293 4.91 1.59 -4.66
C PRO A 293 3.56 2.32 -4.77
N LYS A 294 2.83 2.17 -5.89
CA LYS A 294 1.46 2.73 -6.02
C LYS A 294 0.48 2.05 -5.05
N ARG A 295 0.66 0.74 -4.83
CA ARG A 295 -0.09 -0.04 -3.84
C ARG A 295 0.86 -1.00 -3.13
N ALA A 296 0.66 -1.18 -1.83
CA ALA A 296 1.31 -2.23 -1.05
C ALA A 296 0.25 -3.16 -0.46
N LEU A 297 0.53 -4.47 -0.46
CA LEU A 297 -0.23 -5.50 0.24
C LEU A 297 0.74 -6.27 1.13
N PHE A 298 0.24 -6.73 2.27
CA PHE A 298 1.06 -7.46 3.23
C PHE A 298 0.66 -8.93 3.33
N VAL A 299 1.65 -9.79 3.51
CA VAL A 299 1.52 -11.26 3.66
C VAL A 299 2.42 -11.77 4.79
N GLY A 300 2.39 -13.06 5.08
CA GLY A 300 3.23 -13.66 6.14
C GLY A 300 2.74 -13.37 7.56
N MET A 301 1.52 -12.86 7.73
CA MET A 301 1.02 -12.36 9.01
C MET A 301 0.67 -13.47 10.00
N THR A 302 0.96 -13.23 11.27
CA THR A 302 0.52 -14.05 12.41
C THR A 302 -0.88 -13.64 12.91
N HIS A 303 -1.37 -14.34 13.94
CA HIS A 303 -2.67 -14.05 14.57
C HIS A 303 -2.72 -12.71 15.33
N GLU A 304 -1.62 -11.95 15.38
CA GLU A 304 -1.59 -10.61 15.98
C GLU A 304 -2.34 -9.57 15.13
N PHE A 305 -2.55 -9.88 13.86
CA PHE A 305 -3.24 -9.01 12.92
C PHE A 305 -4.73 -9.33 12.88
N ASP A 306 -5.53 -8.27 12.86
CA ASP A 306 -6.97 -8.33 12.59
C ASP A 306 -7.21 -7.72 11.21
N HIS A 307 -7.77 -8.50 10.29
CA HIS A 307 -7.88 -8.10 8.88
C HIS A 307 -8.61 -6.77 8.69
N HIS A 308 -9.73 -6.55 9.37
CA HIS A 308 -10.53 -5.35 9.18
C HIS A 308 -9.89 -4.15 9.86
N ARG A 309 -9.58 -4.29 11.15
CA ARG A 309 -9.01 -3.21 11.96
C ARG A 309 -7.66 -2.74 11.42
N ASP A 310 -6.82 -3.66 10.97
CA ASP A 310 -5.49 -3.30 10.48
C ASP A 310 -5.53 -2.72 9.05
N ASN A 311 -6.49 -3.13 8.22
CA ASN A 311 -6.74 -2.45 6.95
C ASN A 311 -7.30 -1.02 7.15
N GLU A 312 -8.19 -0.81 8.11
CA GLU A 312 -8.64 0.55 8.48
C GLU A 312 -7.46 1.41 8.93
N PHE A 313 -6.58 0.86 9.78
CA PHE A 313 -5.36 1.53 10.19
C PHE A 313 -4.44 1.84 9.00
N LEU A 314 -4.27 0.93 8.05
CA LEU A 314 -3.41 1.12 6.89
C LEU A 314 -3.98 2.16 5.93
N GLU A 315 -5.29 2.15 5.72
CA GLU A 315 -5.96 3.15 4.91
C GLU A 315 -5.76 4.55 5.52
N ASP A 316 -5.86 4.67 6.83
CA ASP A 316 -5.61 5.89 7.58
C ASP A 316 -4.11 6.28 7.57
N TRP A 317 -3.20 5.34 7.83
CA TRP A 317 -1.75 5.54 7.81
C TRP A 317 -1.25 6.03 6.45
N SER A 318 -1.76 5.44 5.35
CA SER A 318 -1.41 5.85 3.98
C SER A 318 -1.79 7.29 3.69
N LYS A 319 -2.85 7.80 4.34
CA LYS A 319 -3.30 9.19 4.24
C LYS A 319 -2.53 10.14 5.18
N ARG A 320 -2.04 9.65 6.32
CA ARG A 320 -1.36 10.46 7.36
C ARG A 320 0.12 10.70 7.14
N ASN A 321 0.80 9.83 6.39
CA ASN A 321 2.25 9.90 6.24
C ASN A 321 2.69 10.73 5.01
N LEU A 322 2.10 11.92 4.86
CA LEU A 322 2.35 12.81 3.73
C LEU A 322 3.11 14.07 4.16
N ASP A 323 4.16 14.43 3.44
CA ASP A 323 4.71 15.78 3.42
C ASP A 323 3.89 16.64 2.46
N ILE A 324 3.63 17.90 2.80
CA ILE A 324 2.87 18.82 1.96
C ILE A 324 3.82 19.88 1.42
N SER A 325 3.77 20.19 0.12
CA SER A 325 4.45 21.34 -0.45
C SER A 325 3.47 22.32 -1.08
N LEU A 326 3.77 23.60 -0.93
CA LEU A 326 3.05 24.69 -1.59
C LEU A 326 4.06 25.50 -2.40
N PHE A 327 3.73 25.75 -3.68
CA PHE A 327 4.47 26.66 -4.55
C PHE A 327 3.53 27.78 -4.97
N VAL A 328 3.88 29.02 -4.62
CA VAL A 328 3.02 30.19 -4.76
C VAL A 328 3.54 31.06 -5.90
N PHE A 329 2.74 31.23 -6.94
CA PHE A 329 3.06 31.96 -8.15
C PHE A 329 2.26 33.25 -8.25
N ARG A 330 2.90 34.30 -8.75
CA ARG A 330 2.25 35.51 -9.26
C ARG A 330 2.26 35.48 -10.79
N PRO A 331 1.13 35.20 -11.46
CA PRO A 331 1.06 35.21 -12.91
C PRO A 331 1.42 36.59 -13.48
N THR A 332 2.05 36.60 -14.65
CA THR A 332 2.04 37.77 -15.52
C THR A 332 0.66 37.85 -16.18
N VAL A 333 0.12 39.06 -16.34
CA VAL A 333 -1.30 39.28 -16.69
C VAL A 333 -1.73 38.58 -17.99
N VAL A 334 -0.79 38.23 -18.87
CA VAL A 334 -1.04 37.68 -20.22
C VAL A 334 -1.17 36.14 -20.25
N HIS A 335 -0.63 35.41 -19.26
CA HIS A 335 -0.40 33.96 -19.38
C HIS A 335 -1.08 33.10 -18.30
N VAL A 336 -2.21 33.55 -17.74
CA VAL A 336 -2.81 32.89 -16.58
C VAL A 336 -3.28 31.46 -16.89
N ASP A 337 -3.94 31.25 -18.03
CA ASP A 337 -4.46 29.92 -18.39
C ASP A 337 -3.33 29.00 -18.90
N ASP A 338 -2.38 29.54 -19.69
CA ASP A 338 -1.16 28.83 -20.10
C ASP A 338 -0.35 28.33 -18.90
N LEU A 339 -0.26 29.15 -17.84
CA LEU A 339 0.42 28.79 -16.60
C LEU A 339 -0.31 27.65 -15.87
N VAL A 340 -1.64 27.64 -15.84
CA VAL A 340 -2.41 26.53 -15.24
C VAL A 340 -2.15 25.26 -16.01
N ASP A 341 -2.12 25.30 -17.34
CA ASP A 341 -1.83 24.12 -18.17
C ASP A 341 -0.39 23.63 -18.01
N ALA A 342 0.58 24.54 -17.91
CA ALA A 342 1.96 24.18 -17.58
C ALA A 342 2.08 23.54 -16.19
N LEU A 343 1.34 24.05 -15.19
CA LEU A 343 1.28 23.47 -13.85
C LEU A 343 0.57 22.10 -13.83
N ARG A 344 -0.38 21.84 -14.74
CA ARG A 344 -0.96 20.49 -14.93
C ARG A 344 0.08 19.50 -15.45
N GLN A 345 0.90 19.92 -16.43
CA GLN A 345 2.01 19.08 -16.91
C GLN A 345 3.07 18.87 -15.81
N PHE A 346 3.34 19.91 -15.03
CA PHE A 346 4.20 19.80 -13.84
C PHE A 346 3.64 18.78 -12.84
N SER A 347 2.34 18.81 -12.54
CA SER A 347 1.68 17.81 -11.70
C SER A 347 1.93 16.37 -12.18
N LEU A 348 1.74 16.09 -13.48
CA LEU A 348 2.00 14.77 -14.05
C LEU A 348 3.46 14.34 -13.89
N TYR A 349 4.40 15.28 -14.06
CA TYR A 349 5.82 15.01 -13.81
C TYR A 349 6.10 14.74 -12.32
N THR A 350 5.47 15.47 -11.41
CA THR A 350 5.67 15.24 -9.97
C THR A 350 5.15 13.88 -9.50
N GLU A 351 4.15 13.30 -10.18
CA GLU A 351 3.70 11.93 -9.93
C GLU A 351 4.84 10.94 -10.15
N SER A 352 5.69 11.13 -11.18
CA SER A 352 6.89 10.30 -11.39
C SER A 352 8.00 10.56 -10.37
N LEU A 353 7.90 11.60 -9.54
CA LEU A 353 8.83 11.89 -8.44
C LEU A 353 8.30 11.47 -7.06
N GLY A 354 7.07 10.95 -6.96
CA GLY A 354 6.50 10.45 -5.70
C GLY A 354 5.46 11.37 -5.08
N CYS A 355 4.98 12.37 -5.82
CA CYS A 355 3.78 13.09 -5.46
C CYS A 355 2.58 12.14 -5.59
N VAL A 356 1.85 11.95 -4.49
CA VAL A 356 0.66 11.11 -4.44
C VAL A 356 -0.56 11.88 -4.94
N HIS A 357 -0.57 13.20 -4.69
CA HIS A 357 -1.69 14.05 -5.04
C HIS A 357 -1.22 15.49 -5.23
N SER A 358 -1.77 16.16 -6.24
CA SER A 358 -1.54 17.58 -6.48
C SER A 358 -2.84 18.31 -6.83
N SER A 359 -2.86 19.61 -6.55
CA SER A 359 -4.00 20.48 -6.84
C SER A 359 -3.53 21.87 -7.20
N ILE A 360 -4.30 22.60 -8.01
CA ILE A 360 -4.00 23.99 -8.38
C ILE A 360 -5.13 24.88 -7.87
N PHE A 361 -4.75 25.90 -7.11
CA PHE A 361 -5.67 26.88 -6.52
C PHE A 361 -5.45 28.24 -7.19
N ARG A 362 -6.51 28.81 -7.75
CA ARG A 362 -6.49 30.15 -8.37
C ARG A 362 -7.21 31.14 -7.46
N SER A 363 -6.54 32.23 -7.10
CA SER A 363 -7.13 33.28 -6.27
C SER A 363 -8.35 33.90 -6.96
N ILE A 364 -9.38 34.21 -6.17
CA ILE A 364 -10.62 34.85 -6.65
C ILE A 364 -10.46 36.37 -6.70
N HIS A 365 -9.69 36.94 -5.78
CA HIS A 365 -9.52 38.40 -5.65
C HIS A 365 -8.14 38.90 -6.06
N GLY A 366 -7.14 38.04 -5.95
CA GLY A 366 -5.75 38.36 -6.21
C GLY A 366 -5.27 37.81 -7.54
N ASN A 367 -4.03 38.16 -7.86
CA ASN A 367 -3.28 37.57 -8.96
C ASN A 367 -2.28 36.55 -8.41
N MET A 368 -2.81 35.47 -7.82
CA MET A 368 -2.01 34.40 -7.20
C MET A 368 -2.53 33.03 -7.62
N ILE A 369 -1.60 32.13 -7.93
CA ILE A 369 -1.87 30.71 -8.15
C ILE A 369 -1.01 29.91 -7.19
N ILE A 370 -1.58 28.91 -6.54
CA ILE A 370 -0.87 28.00 -5.66
C ILE A 370 -0.92 26.61 -6.29
N TRP A 371 0.24 26.02 -6.46
CA TRP A 371 0.35 24.58 -6.69
C TRP A 371 0.55 23.89 -5.34
N TYR A 372 -0.31 22.93 -5.05
CA TYR A 372 -0.30 22.07 -3.88
C TYR A 372 0.19 20.69 -4.29
N GLY A 373 1.11 20.11 -3.53
CA GLY A 373 1.55 18.72 -3.68
C GLY A 373 1.60 17.99 -2.34
N ALA A 374 1.09 16.76 -2.30
CA ALA A 374 1.21 15.84 -1.18
C ALA A 374 2.11 14.67 -1.58
N TRP A 375 3.09 14.35 -0.73
CA TRP A 375 4.20 13.44 -1.03
C TRP A 375 4.30 12.39 0.06
N MET A 376 4.56 11.13 -0.27
CA MET A 376 4.92 10.15 0.78
C MET A 376 6.17 10.62 1.51
N LYS A 377 6.11 10.68 2.84
CA LYS A 377 7.23 11.14 3.68
C LYS A 377 8.44 10.23 3.47
N ARG A 378 9.51 10.78 2.87
CA ARG A 378 10.82 10.13 2.70
C ARG A 378 11.77 10.55 3.83
N THR A 379 12.79 9.75 4.11
CA THR A 379 13.85 10.11 5.07
C THR A 379 14.56 11.42 4.66
N HIS A 380 15.05 12.14 5.66
CA HIS A 380 15.33 13.59 5.62
C HIS A 380 16.40 14.07 4.61
N GLU A 381 17.08 13.16 3.91
CA GLU A 381 18.17 13.46 2.98
C GLU A 381 17.69 13.84 1.57
N ASN A 382 16.51 13.38 1.14
CA ASN A 382 16.05 13.59 -0.24
C ASN A 382 15.27 14.89 -0.50
N LYS A 383 14.83 15.61 0.55
CA LYS A 383 13.94 16.77 0.39
C LYS A 383 14.60 17.98 -0.27
N GLN A 384 15.87 18.24 0.03
CA GLN A 384 16.62 19.33 -0.58
C GLN A 384 16.84 19.07 -2.07
N LEU A 385 17.21 17.83 -2.42
CA LEU A 385 17.38 17.39 -3.81
C LEU A 385 16.05 17.43 -4.58
N LEU A 386 14.96 16.97 -3.96
CA LEU A 386 13.62 17.07 -4.53
C LEU A 386 13.25 18.54 -4.77
N SER A 387 13.42 19.42 -3.78
CA SER A 387 13.14 20.85 -3.94
C SER A 387 13.95 21.47 -5.07
N ALA A 388 15.25 21.16 -5.19
CA ALA A 388 16.09 21.63 -6.29
C ALA A 388 15.61 21.13 -7.66
N THR A 389 15.19 19.86 -7.73
CA THR A 389 14.62 19.26 -8.95
C THR A 389 13.29 19.91 -9.35
N LEU A 390 12.41 20.17 -8.38
CA LEU A 390 11.14 20.84 -8.65
C LEU A 390 11.36 22.26 -9.16
N LEU A 391 12.28 23.01 -8.53
CA LEU A 391 12.63 24.36 -8.97
C LEU A 391 13.23 24.38 -10.38
N SER A 392 14.07 23.40 -10.74
CA SER A 392 14.67 23.35 -12.07
C SER A 392 13.62 23.12 -13.17
N VAL A 393 12.63 22.26 -12.93
CA VAL A 393 11.52 22.04 -13.87
C VAL A 393 10.60 23.26 -13.95
N LEU A 394 10.35 23.93 -12.82
CA LEU A 394 9.57 25.16 -12.77
C LEU A 394 10.29 26.36 -13.44
N ALA A 395 11.58 26.26 -13.78
CA ALA A 395 12.24 27.28 -14.60
C ALA A 395 11.53 27.48 -15.96
N ASN A 396 10.88 26.43 -16.49
CA ASN A 396 10.11 26.51 -17.73
C ASN A 396 8.88 27.42 -17.64
N VAL A 397 8.36 27.66 -16.42
CA VAL A 397 7.22 28.56 -16.20
C VAL A 397 7.63 29.96 -15.71
N ALA A 398 8.94 30.22 -15.57
CA ALA A 398 9.45 31.50 -15.06
C ALA A 398 9.13 32.70 -15.98
N SER A 399 8.93 32.45 -17.28
CA SER A 399 8.46 33.48 -18.23
C SER A 399 6.98 33.83 -18.05
N MET A 400 6.18 32.90 -17.52
CA MET A 400 4.73 33.05 -17.35
C MET A 400 4.37 33.63 -15.97
N ALA A 401 5.17 33.31 -14.93
CA ALA A 401 4.91 33.73 -13.57
C ALA A 401 6.17 33.89 -12.72
N ILE A 402 6.06 34.72 -11.69
CA ILE A 402 7.08 34.87 -10.66
C ILE A 402 6.76 33.91 -9.51
N LEU A 403 7.65 32.97 -9.21
CA LEU A 403 7.57 32.15 -7.99
C LEU A 403 7.85 33.06 -6.78
N ILE A 404 6.83 33.29 -5.96
CA ILE A 404 6.90 34.16 -4.78
C ILE A 404 7.52 33.41 -3.61
N GLU A 405 7.02 32.21 -3.34
CA GLU A 405 7.34 31.43 -2.15
C GLU A 405 7.14 29.95 -2.44
N HIS A 406 7.95 29.11 -1.80
CA HIS A 406 7.76 27.67 -1.79
C HIS A 406 8.27 27.09 -0.48
N SER A 407 7.59 26.09 0.07
CA SER A 407 8.07 25.36 1.25
C SER A 407 7.40 24.00 1.38
N PHE A 408 8.06 23.12 2.13
CA PHE A 408 7.45 21.91 2.67
C PHE A 408 6.88 22.18 4.06
N PHE A 409 5.79 21.51 4.37
CA PHE A 409 5.01 21.68 5.57
C PHE A 409 4.69 20.32 6.20
N ASP A 410 4.71 20.28 7.53
CA ASP A 410 4.13 19.20 8.33
C ASP A 410 2.71 19.60 8.76
N ALA A 411 1.76 18.66 8.67
CA ALA A 411 0.42 18.85 9.22
C ALA A 411 0.44 18.70 10.76
N TYR A 412 -0.02 19.75 11.47
CA TYR A 412 0.05 19.85 12.94
C TYR A 412 -1.32 20.08 13.62
N ALA A 413 -2.34 20.57 12.91
CA ALA A 413 -3.74 20.64 13.37
C ALA A 413 -4.71 20.39 12.22
N GLY A 414 -5.98 20.07 12.49
CA GLY A 414 -6.99 19.80 11.45
C GLY A 414 -8.28 19.21 12.00
N GLU A 415 -9.37 19.42 11.28
CA GLU A 415 -10.73 19.06 11.71
C GLU A 415 -11.60 18.85 10.48
N SER A 416 -12.64 18.01 10.61
CA SER A 416 -13.66 17.84 9.58
C SER A 416 -15.05 17.67 10.18
N ARG A 417 -16.07 18.23 9.51
CA ARG A 417 -17.48 18.11 9.93
C ARG A 417 -18.09 16.75 9.64
N ASP A 418 -17.57 16.02 8.66
CA ASP A 418 -18.05 14.69 8.28
C ASP A 418 -17.34 13.56 9.05
N GLY A 419 -16.49 13.91 10.03
CA GLY A 419 -15.67 12.95 10.77
C GLY A 419 -14.60 12.27 9.91
N SER A 420 -14.51 12.59 8.61
CA SER A 420 -13.42 12.10 7.80
C SER A 420 -12.13 12.69 8.35
N PRO A 421 -11.01 11.96 8.34
CA PRO A 421 -9.89 12.47 9.10
C PRO A 421 -9.18 13.61 8.36
N ALA A 422 -9.76 14.16 7.26
CA ALA A 422 -9.10 15.04 6.31
C ALA A 422 -9.90 15.96 5.39
N ALA A 423 -9.22 16.99 4.87
CA ALA A 423 -9.74 17.91 3.87
C ALA A 423 -9.69 17.38 2.43
N LYS A 424 -10.83 17.45 1.73
CA LYS A 424 -11.05 17.00 0.35
C LYS A 424 -11.07 18.16 -0.62
N PHE A 425 -10.26 18.08 -1.68
CA PHE A 425 -10.33 19.01 -2.81
C PHE A 425 -11.15 18.43 -3.96
N PHE A 426 -11.90 19.28 -4.63
CA PHE A 426 -12.61 18.96 -5.85
C PHE A 426 -12.55 20.17 -6.78
N THR A 427 -12.48 19.94 -8.09
CA THR A 427 -12.47 21.01 -9.09
C THR A 427 -13.72 21.87 -8.94
N GLY A 428 -13.53 23.20 -8.88
CA GLY A 428 -14.58 24.17 -8.59
C GLY A 428 -14.80 24.46 -7.10
N GLY A 429 -14.21 23.67 -6.21
CA GLY A 429 -14.27 23.84 -4.75
C GLY A 429 -13.64 25.15 -4.27
N ILE A 430 -14.03 25.58 -3.07
CA ILE A 430 -13.59 26.84 -2.47
C ILE A 430 -12.68 26.55 -1.28
N VAL A 431 -11.50 27.13 -1.30
CA VAL A 431 -10.47 26.96 -0.28
C VAL A 431 -10.00 28.33 0.18
N THR A 432 -9.72 28.47 1.47
CA THR A 432 -9.12 29.70 2.02
C THR A 432 -7.80 29.37 2.67
N LEU A 433 -6.81 30.22 2.43
CA LEU A 433 -5.48 30.10 3.03
C LEU A 433 -5.24 31.31 3.94
N SER A 434 -4.89 31.05 5.19
CA SER A 434 -4.39 32.06 6.13
C SER A 434 -2.97 31.72 6.54
N SER A 435 -2.02 32.59 6.27
CA SER A 435 -0.61 32.41 6.67
C SER A 435 -0.25 33.38 7.78
N ALA A 436 0.47 32.91 8.80
CA ALA A 436 0.99 33.71 9.90
C ALA A 436 2.49 33.43 10.11
N THR A 437 3.30 34.49 10.19
CA THR A 437 4.74 34.39 10.49
C THR A 437 4.98 34.65 11.97
N LEU A 438 5.83 33.85 12.62
CA LEU A 438 6.13 33.93 14.05
C LEU A 438 7.50 34.56 14.28
N SER A 439 7.58 35.53 15.19
CA SER A 439 8.86 36.08 15.68
C SER A 439 9.49 35.09 16.67
N ALA A 440 10.62 34.51 16.29
CA ALA A 440 11.47 33.53 17.01
C ALA A 440 11.18 33.29 18.51
N ASN A 441 10.40 32.24 18.79
CA ASN A 441 10.49 31.39 19.99
C ASN A 441 9.67 30.11 19.72
N GLU A 442 10.36 29.05 19.32
CA GLU A 442 9.80 27.90 18.57
C GLU A 442 8.95 26.91 19.39
N THR A 443 8.94 26.99 20.71
CA THR A 443 8.37 25.92 21.56
C THR A 443 6.95 26.19 22.07
N GLY A 444 6.51 27.45 22.15
CA GLY A 444 5.22 27.81 22.75
C GLY A 444 4.00 27.75 21.79
N VAL A 445 4.22 27.95 20.49
CA VAL A 445 3.11 28.08 19.53
C VAL A 445 2.60 26.72 19.06
N SER A 446 3.47 25.70 19.01
CA SER A 446 3.07 24.33 18.63
C SER A 446 2.03 23.78 19.61
N TYR A 447 2.32 23.77 20.92
CA TYR A 447 1.42 23.19 21.93
C TYR A 447 0.03 23.87 22.02
N ASN A 448 -0.07 25.17 21.76
CA ASN A 448 -1.34 25.89 21.83
C ASN A 448 -2.09 25.95 20.48
N SER A 449 -1.44 25.64 19.36
CA SER A 449 -2.05 25.79 18.02
C SER A 449 -3.25 24.87 17.79
N LEU A 450 -3.25 23.68 18.36
CA LEU A 450 -4.31 22.70 18.16
C LEU A 450 -5.65 23.12 18.81
N PRO A 451 -5.73 23.42 20.13
CA PRO A 451 -6.97 23.89 20.74
C PRO A 451 -7.53 25.16 20.08
N ILE A 452 -6.65 26.10 19.71
CA ILE A 452 -7.03 27.34 19.01
C ILE A 452 -7.61 27.02 17.64
N PHE A 453 -6.97 26.11 16.89
CA PHE A 453 -7.44 25.70 15.58
C PHE A 453 -8.83 25.04 15.67
N LYS A 454 -9.04 24.13 16.65
CA LYS A 454 -10.33 23.46 16.86
C LYS A 454 -11.43 24.45 17.22
N ASP A 455 -11.21 25.31 18.22
CA ASP A 455 -12.17 26.34 18.63
C ASP A 455 -12.54 27.26 17.46
N ARG A 456 -11.55 27.65 16.66
CA ARG A 456 -11.77 28.44 15.44
C ARG A 456 -12.61 27.68 14.42
N PHE A 457 -12.27 26.44 14.11
CA PHE A 457 -12.99 25.64 13.11
C PHE A 457 -14.46 25.42 13.49
N HIS A 458 -14.74 25.19 14.78
CA HIS A 458 -16.13 25.04 15.24
C HIS A 458 -17.00 26.28 15.02
N LYS A 459 -16.39 27.48 15.04
CA LYS A 459 -17.06 28.76 14.76
C LYS A 459 -17.18 29.09 13.26
N MET A 460 -16.49 28.35 12.39
CA MET A 460 -16.54 28.52 10.94
C MET A 460 -17.74 27.77 10.37
N ASP A 461 -18.92 28.37 10.44
CA ASP A 461 -20.12 27.77 9.85
C ASP A 461 -20.01 27.70 8.33
N GLY A 462 -20.28 26.51 7.78
CA GLY A 462 -20.11 26.19 6.36
C GLY A 462 -18.68 25.81 5.93
N ALA A 463 -17.68 25.81 6.82
CA ALA A 463 -16.42 25.12 6.57
C ALA A 463 -16.62 23.60 6.73
N THR A 464 -16.18 22.81 5.76
CA THR A 464 -16.31 21.35 5.77
C THR A 464 -15.12 20.68 6.45
N ALA A 465 -13.92 21.18 6.18
CA ALA A 465 -12.68 20.67 6.76
C ALA A 465 -11.61 21.78 6.84
N GLY A 466 -10.60 21.57 7.66
CA GLY A 466 -9.43 22.42 7.69
C GLY A 466 -8.19 21.72 8.22
N VAL A 467 -7.02 22.29 7.91
CA VAL A 467 -5.71 21.81 8.35
C VAL A 467 -4.83 23.00 8.72
N CYS A 468 -3.98 22.81 9.73
CA CYS A 468 -2.93 23.71 10.16
C CYS A 468 -1.59 23.08 9.82
N LEU A 469 -0.81 23.80 9.03
CA LEU A 469 0.45 23.38 8.44
C LEU A 469 1.58 24.19 9.05
N LYS A 470 2.65 23.54 9.50
CA LYS A 470 3.88 24.20 9.97
C LYS A 470 4.95 24.08 8.91
N SER A 471 5.51 25.20 8.47
CA SER A 471 6.62 25.19 7.52
C SER A 471 7.86 24.56 8.15
N GLN A 472 8.55 23.73 7.38
CA GLN A 472 9.80 23.06 7.80
C GLN A 472 11.02 23.98 7.72
N SER A 473 10.98 24.98 6.83
CA SER A 473 12.12 25.86 6.53
C SER A 473 12.02 27.26 7.15
N MET A 474 10.82 27.66 7.57
CA MET A 474 10.53 29.02 8.04
C MET A 474 9.62 28.95 9.28
N PRO A 475 9.69 29.91 10.21
CA PRO A 475 8.81 29.99 11.37
C PRO A 475 7.41 30.50 10.96
N ARG A 476 6.70 29.70 10.17
CA ARG A 476 5.41 30.06 9.55
C ARG A 476 4.39 28.94 9.74
N ILE A 477 3.16 29.36 10.04
CA ILE A 477 2.00 28.49 10.15
C ILE A 477 0.98 28.89 9.08
N VAL A 478 0.41 27.89 8.41
CA VAL A 478 -0.59 28.07 7.36
C VAL A 478 -1.85 27.29 7.74
N GLY A 479 -2.95 28.01 7.93
CA GLY A 479 -4.28 27.43 8.05
C GLY A 479 -4.94 27.35 6.67
N LEU A 480 -5.32 26.15 6.25
CA LEU A 480 -6.04 25.89 5.02
C LEU A 480 -7.43 25.34 5.35
N PHE A 481 -8.48 25.92 4.78
CA PHE A 481 -9.87 25.52 5.06
C PHE A 481 -10.67 25.32 3.78
N VAL A 482 -11.48 24.27 3.75
CA VAL A 482 -12.38 23.93 2.64
C VAL A 482 -13.81 24.34 3.01
N TRP A 483 -14.53 24.95 2.07
CA TRP A 483 -15.86 25.51 2.28
C TRP A 483 -16.92 24.82 1.44
N LYS A 484 -18.13 24.71 1.99
CA LYS A 484 -19.32 24.22 1.25
C LYS A 484 -19.63 25.09 0.03
N SER A 485 -19.45 26.40 0.16
CA SER A 485 -19.71 27.36 -0.91
C SER A 485 -18.94 28.67 -0.68
N LEU A 486 -18.83 29.45 -1.75
CA LEU A 486 -18.27 30.79 -1.70
C LEU A 486 -19.09 31.73 -0.80
N GLN A 487 -20.41 31.53 -0.76
CA GLN A 487 -21.31 32.32 0.10
C GLN A 487 -21.00 32.06 1.57
N CYS A 488 -20.88 30.80 2.01
CA CYS A 488 -20.53 30.46 3.39
C CYS A 488 -19.20 31.09 3.80
N CYS A 489 -18.21 31.02 2.90
CA CYS A 489 -16.89 31.61 3.08
C CYS A 489 -16.97 33.12 3.34
N TYR A 490 -17.61 33.89 2.45
CA TYR A 490 -17.73 35.35 2.65
C TYR A 490 -18.60 35.74 3.82
N THR A 491 -19.70 35.04 4.08
CA THR A 491 -20.52 35.29 5.26
C THR A 491 -19.67 35.21 6.51
N TYR A 492 -18.84 34.16 6.66
CA TYR A 492 -17.92 34.06 7.80
C TYR A 492 -16.86 35.16 7.82
N ILE A 493 -16.17 35.41 6.70
CA ILE A 493 -15.10 36.44 6.63
C ILE A 493 -15.64 37.83 7.00
N LEU A 494 -16.82 38.20 6.51
CA LEU A 494 -17.39 39.54 6.70
C LEU A 494 -18.01 39.75 8.08
N THR A 495 -18.50 38.69 8.72
CA THR A 495 -19.17 38.77 10.03
C THR A 495 -18.25 38.51 11.20
N SER A 496 -17.13 37.80 10.99
CA SER A 496 -16.18 37.51 12.05
C SER A 496 -15.22 38.66 12.27
N GLU A 497 -15.05 39.10 13.52
CA GLU A 497 -13.94 39.98 13.90
C GLU A 497 -12.65 39.14 14.00
N TYR A 498 -12.14 38.72 12.83
CA TYR A 498 -10.98 37.86 12.66
C TYR A 498 -9.80 38.25 13.55
N ARG A 499 -9.52 39.56 13.66
CA ARG A 499 -8.47 40.11 14.54
C ARG A 499 -8.73 39.83 16.02
N LYS A 500 -9.95 40.00 16.54
CA LYS A 500 -10.22 39.84 17.98
C LYS A 500 -10.17 38.39 18.45
N THR A 501 -10.52 37.44 17.58
CA THR A 501 -10.48 36.00 17.92
C THR A 501 -9.06 35.45 17.91
N VAL A 502 -8.19 35.90 16.99
CA VAL A 502 -6.81 35.39 16.85
C VAL A 502 -5.83 36.11 17.77
N VAL A 503 -5.98 37.41 17.99
CA VAL A 503 -5.05 38.22 18.82
C VAL A 503 -5.10 37.82 20.29
N ARG A 504 -6.25 37.42 20.84
CA ARG A 504 -6.39 36.99 22.25
C ARG A 504 -5.49 35.81 22.65
N TYR A 505 -5.17 34.92 21.71
CA TYR A 505 -4.37 33.72 21.98
C TYR A 505 -2.90 33.87 21.61
N LEU A 506 -2.54 34.97 20.95
CA LEU A 506 -1.19 35.23 20.44
C LEU A 506 -0.66 36.58 20.95
N ASP A 507 -1.12 36.99 22.13
CA ASP A 507 -0.70 38.21 22.81
C ASP A 507 0.81 38.13 23.08
N GLY A 508 1.59 39.04 22.48
CA GLY A 508 3.05 39.03 22.51
C GLY A 508 3.77 38.58 21.23
N PHE A 509 3.06 38.15 20.17
CA PHE A 509 3.67 37.81 18.86
C PHE A 509 3.37 38.88 17.81
N ALA A 510 4.39 39.29 17.02
CA ALA A 510 4.20 40.13 15.85
C ALA A 510 3.66 39.28 14.68
N LEU A 511 2.36 39.38 14.38
CA LEU A 511 1.69 38.60 13.35
C LEU A 511 1.43 39.41 12.09
N ASP A 512 2.08 39.02 10.99
CA ASP A 512 1.64 39.38 9.64
C ASP A 512 0.73 38.26 9.13
N ILE A 513 -0.57 38.55 9.00
CA ILE A 513 -1.55 37.59 8.53
C ILE A 513 -1.97 37.93 7.10
N LYS A 514 -1.68 37.03 6.17
CA LYS A 514 -2.17 37.10 4.80
C LYS A 514 -3.32 36.12 4.62
N TYR A 515 -4.45 36.63 4.13
CA TYR A 515 -5.66 35.86 3.88
C TYR A 515 -6.05 35.97 2.42
N ASP A 516 -6.34 34.86 1.77
CA ASP A 516 -6.88 34.86 0.42
C ASP A 516 -7.86 33.69 0.19
N VAL A 517 -8.77 33.87 -0.77
CA VAL A 517 -9.81 32.92 -1.15
C VAL A 517 -9.49 32.39 -2.54
N PHE A 518 -9.47 31.08 -2.67
CA PHE A 518 -9.10 30.39 -3.89
C PHE A 518 -10.22 29.49 -4.39
N ARG A 519 -10.29 29.38 -5.72
CA ARG A 519 -11.03 28.33 -6.42
C ARG A 519 -10.05 27.23 -6.83
N VAL A 520 -10.40 25.99 -6.56
CA VAL A 520 -9.64 24.83 -7.05
C VAL A 520 -9.92 24.66 -8.56
N VAL A 521 -8.89 24.73 -9.39
CA VAL A 521 -9.02 24.65 -10.87
C VAL A 521 -8.48 23.33 -11.45
N TYR A 522 -7.77 22.55 -10.63
CA TYR A 522 -7.27 21.24 -10.99
C TYR A 522 -7.03 20.41 -9.74
N VAL A 523 -7.23 19.09 -9.86
CA VAL A 523 -6.97 18.05 -8.88
C VAL A 523 -6.45 16.84 -9.66
N SER A 524 -5.30 16.27 -9.28
CA SER A 524 -4.73 15.10 -9.96
C SER A 524 -5.47 13.81 -9.58
N GLY A 525 -5.93 13.06 -10.59
CA GLY A 525 -6.69 11.82 -10.43
C GLY A 525 -8.15 12.07 -10.00
N ASP A 526 -9.12 11.43 -10.66
CA ASP A 526 -10.57 11.52 -10.35
C ASP A 526 -10.96 10.89 -8.99
N SER A 527 -10.02 10.74 -8.06
CA SER A 527 -10.24 10.18 -6.74
C SER A 527 -9.77 11.16 -5.66
N VAL A 528 -10.77 11.83 -5.09
CA VAL A 528 -10.73 12.64 -3.88
C VAL A 528 -9.96 11.90 -2.76
N LEU A 529 -8.75 12.35 -2.43
CA LEU A 529 -8.02 11.88 -1.26
C LEU A 529 -7.47 13.04 -0.43
N ASN A 530 -7.39 12.77 0.87
CA ASN A 530 -7.80 13.71 1.88
C ASN A 530 -6.57 14.14 2.74
N VAL A 531 -6.39 15.43 3.03
CA VAL A 531 -5.34 15.96 3.94
C VAL A 531 -5.65 15.73 5.43
N GLN A 532 -5.06 14.71 6.09
CA GLN A 532 -5.47 14.28 7.44
C GLN A 532 -4.71 14.91 8.61
N PHE A 533 -5.36 15.04 9.76
CA PHE A 533 -4.80 15.54 11.01
C PHE A 533 -5.08 14.63 12.23
N CYS A 534 -4.20 14.63 13.25
CA CYS A 534 -4.37 13.87 14.50
C CYS A 534 -4.30 14.72 15.79
N PRO A 535 -5.35 14.76 16.64
CA PRO A 535 -5.23 15.22 18.01
C PRO A 535 -4.53 14.16 18.87
N GLN A 536 -3.57 14.58 19.70
CA GLN A 536 -3.05 13.72 20.75
C GLN A 536 -4.16 13.46 21.79
N HIS A 537 -4.40 12.17 22.05
CA HIS A 537 -5.38 11.59 22.98
C HIS A 537 -6.85 11.64 22.58
N THR A 538 -7.39 10.50 22.12
CA THR A 538 -8.57 9.90 22.78
C THR A 538 -8.63 8.39 22.54
N VAL A 539 -8.67 7.66 23.64
CA VAL A 539 -8.99 6.25 23.79
C VAL A 539 -10.49 6.18 24.11
N LEU A 540 -11.21 5.22 23.49
CA LEU A 540 -12.63 4.82 23.69
C LEU A 540 -13.69 5.67 22.95
N GLU A 541 -14.41 5.07 21.99
CA GLU A 541 -15.78 4.52 22.15
C GLU A 541 -16.39 4.02 20.81
N ASN A 542 -16.80 2.74 20.82
CA ASN A 542 -17.93 2.01 20.18
C ASN A 542 -18.37 2.31 18.72
N GLU A 543 -18.26 1.31 17.83
CA GLU A 543 -19.31 0.37 17.34
C GLU A 543 -20.39 1.00 16.44
N VAL A 544 -20.49 0.53 15.18
CA VAL A 544 -21.62 -0.26 14.63
C VAL A 544 -21.47 -0.43 13.11
N ASP A 545 -21.62 -1.68 12.68
CA ASP A 545 -21.96 -2.25 11.36
C ASP A 545 -21.67 -1.49 10.06
N LYS A 546 -20.94 -2.19 9.17
CA LYS A 546 -21.41 -2.54 7.83
C LYS A 546 -20.62 -3.71 7.24
N ASN A 547 -21.31 -4.85 7.15
CA ASN A 547 -20.88 -6.04 6.44
C ASN A 547 -20.99 -5.84 4.93
N GLU A 548 -19.87 -5.90 4.23
CA GLU A 548 -19.74 -6.41 2.86
C GLU A 548 -18.26 -6.72 2.60
N VAL A 549 -17.92 -8.00 2.40
CA VAL A 549 -16.53 -8.44 2.12
C VAL A 549 -16.51 -9.17 0.79
N TYR A 550 -15.76 -8.65 -0.16
CA TYR A 550 -15.44 -9.31 -1.43
C TYR A 550 -14.10 -10.05 -1.29
N PRO A 551 -13.91 -11.23 -1.94
CA PRO A 551 -12.60 -11.86 -2.04
C PRO A 551 -11.60 -10.92 -2.73
N VAL A 552 -10.37 -10.85 -2.21
CA VAL A 552 -9.31 -9.99 -2.76
C VAL A 552 -8.76 -10.64 -4.03
N VAL A 553 -9.39 -10.33 -5.17
CA VAL A 553 -8.84 -10.58 -6.51
C VAL A 553 -8.37 -9.24 -7.05
N GLN A 554 -7.12 -9.18 -7.51
CA GLN A 554 -6.63 -8.03 -8.25
C GLN A 554 -6.51 -8.41 -9.73
N GLU A 555 -7.42 -7.85 -10.55
CA GLU A 555 -7.49 -8.09 -11.99
C GLU A 555 -6.66 -7.04 -12.75
N PHE A 556 -5.90 -7.48 -13.75
CA PHE A 556 -5.06 -6.62 -14.59
C PHE A 556 -5.37 -6.88 -16.07
N LYS A 557 -5.53 -5.81 -16.85
CA LYS A 557 -5.84 -5.96 -18.29
C LYS A 557 -4.70 -6.60 -19.08
N ASP A 558 -3.44 -6.34 -18.71
CA ASP A 558 -2.26 -7.00 -19.24
C ASP A 558 -1.20 -6.99 -18.13
N LEU A 559 -0.85 -8.16 -17.57
CA LEU A 559 0.20 -8.29 -16.54
C LEU A 559 1.56 -8.18 -17.20
#